data_AF-A0A7R9AZZ0-F1
#
_entry.id   AF-A0A7R9AZZ0-F1
#
_cell.length_a   1.000
_cell.length_b   1.000
_cell.length_c   1.000
_cell.angle_alpha   90.00
_cell.angle_beta   90.00
_cell.angle_gamma   90.00
#
_symmetry.space_group_name_H-M   'P 1'
#
loop_
_entity.id
_entity.type
_entity.pdbx_description
1 polymer ?
#
loop_
_entity_poly.entity_id
_entity_poly.type
_entity_poly.pdbx_seq_one_letter_code
_entity_poly.pdbx_strand_id
1 'polypeptide(L)'
;MQAPPLRLCVLTTNTSSFTLYHLATNLNIQEKLYEECLKLLPDCKSPITAEVLSKAQYTKAVLKESFRLNPISVGVGRILSQDAILSGYKVPHGTVVVTQNQVTCRLPEYFSEPDKFIPERWIKGHQMYKSTSPYLVLPFGHGPRTCIARRLAEQNMQALLLKVGFLKNLSWIPEFIPSKQCQLCGKEFVNRSNLNIHIRDSHSNQQGPFECEICGKTVKNFSCLRVHMYNKHRKNT
;
A
#
# COMPACT_ATOMS: atom_id res chain seq x y z
N MET A 1 3.88 28.57 17.44
CA MET A 1 2.89 27.71 16.76
C MET A 1 3.63 26.50 16.17
N GLN A 2 3.62 25.37 16.87
CA GLN A 2 4.15 24.11 16.31
C GLN A 2 3.12 23.55 15.33
N ALA A 3 3.51 23.38 14.07
CA ALA A 3 2.70 22.68 13.09
C ALA A 3 2.38 21.27 13.61
N PRO A 4 1.13 20.79 13.50
CA PRO A 4 0.80 19.43 13.91
C PRO A 4 1.67 18.44 13.11
N PRO A 5 2.08 17.30 13.71
CA PRO A 5 2.84 16.30 12.99
C PRO A 5 2.04 15.83 11.78
N LEU A 6 2.64 15.93 10.60
CA LEU A 6 2.10 15.40 9.34
C LEU A 6 1.86 13.89 9.51
N ARG A 7 0.64 13.50 9.88
CA ARG A 7 0.19 12.11 9.75
C ARG A 7 0.03 11.84 8.26
N LEU A 8 1.12 11.39 7.64
CA LEU A 8 1.06 10.83 6.30
C LEU A 8 -0.01 9.72 6.27
N CYS A 9 -0.84 9.74 5.24
CA CYS A 9 -1.87 8.74 5.06
C CYS A 9 -1.23 7.35 4.94
N VAL A 10 -1.81 6.36 5.64
CA VAL A 10 -1.33 4.97 5.65
C VAL A 10 -1.11 4.44 4.24
N LEU A 11 -1.98 4.82 3.29
CA LEU A 11 -1.91 4.38 1.89
C LEU A 11 -0.69 4.93 1.15
N THR A 12 -0.42 6.24 1.29
CA THR A 12 0.75 6.86 0.66
C THR A 12 2.03 6.31 1.27
N THR A 13 2.07 6.09 2.57
CA THR A 13 3.23 5.49 3.24
C THR A 13 3.48 4.06 2.78
N ASN A 14 2.45 3.23 2.68
CA ASN A 14 2.56 1.86 2.21
C ASN A 14 3.07 1.80 0.76
N THR A 15 2.45 2.58 -0.14
CA THR A 15 2.87 2.63 -1.55
C THR A 15 4.30 3.13 -1.68
N SER A 16 4.64 4.23 -1.01
CA SER A 16 6.01 4.76 -1.01
C SER A 16 7.02 3.72 -0.53
N SER A 17 6.69 2.94 0.51
CA SER A 17 7.58 1.88 1.03
C SER A 17 7.85 0.80 -0.01
N PHE A 18 6.81 0.32 -0.72
CA PHE A 18 6.99 -0.64 -1.81
C PHE A 18 7.77 -0.04 -2.99
N THR A 19 7.52 1.22 -3.34
CA THR A 19 8.29 1.88 -4.40
C THR A 19 9.77 1.99 -4.03
N LEU A 20 10.08 2.35 -2.78
CA LEU A 20 11.46 2.38 -2.29
C LEU A 20 12.11 1.00 -2.29
N TYR A 21 11.37 -0.04 -1.90
CA TYR A 21 11.82 -1.43 -2.00
C TYR A 21 12.19 -1.78 -3.46
N HIS A 22 11.31 -1.49 -4.42
CA HIS A 22 11.58 -1.77 -5.83
C HIS A 22 12.77 -0.96 -6.37
N LEU A 23 12.96 0.29 -5.95
CA LEU A 23 14.16 1.05 -6.30
C LEU A 23 15.42 0.40 -5.70
N ALA A 24 15.34 -0.05 -4.44
CA ALA A 24 16.45 -0.64 -3.72
C ALA A 24 16.90 -2.01 -4.29
N THR A 25 15.97 -2.74 -4.91
CA THR A 25 16.25 -4.04 -5.56
C THR A 25 16.60 -3.91 -7.04
N ASN A 26 16.44 -2.73 -7.65
CA ASN A 26 16.64 -2.52 -9.10
C ASN A 26 17.52 -1.28 -9.37
N LEU A 27 18.84 -1.46 -9.30
CA LEU A 27 19.83 -0.38 -9.46
C LEU A 27 19.70 0.37 -10.80
N ASN A 28 19.47 -0.33 -11.91
CA ASN A 28 19.26 0.30 -13.24
C ASN A 28 18.07 1.28 -13.23
N ILE A 29 17.02 0.97 -12.47
CA ILE A 29 15.84 1.85 -12.37
C ILE A 29 16.15 3.05 -11.48
N GLN A 30 16.92 2.84 -10.41
CA GLN A 30 17.44 3.91 -9.58
C GLN A 30 18.31 4.89 -10.38
N GLU A 31 19.18 4.38 -11.26
CA GLU A 31 20.03 5.20 -12.14
C GLU A 31 19.20 6.05 -13.12
N LYS A 32 18.22 5.46 -13.80
CA LYS A 32 17.33 6.20 -14.71
C LYS A 32 16.50 7.26 -13.98
N LEU A 33 16.04 6.96 -12.76
CA LEU A 33 15.35 7.94 -11.92
C LEU A 33 16.29 9.09 -11.53
N TYR A 34 17.53 8.77 -11.16
CA TYR A 34 18.56 9.77 -10.83
C TYR A 34 18.86 10.67 -12.04
N GLU A 35 18.99 10.11 -13.24
CA GLU A 35 19.17 10.89 -14.48
C GLU A 35 18.00 11.85 -14.76
N GLU A 36 16.75 11.40 -14.56
CA GLU A 36 15.59 12.28 -14.68
C GLU A 36 15.64 13.41 -13.63
N CYS A 37 16.02 13.09 -12.39
CA CYS A 37 16.15 14.08 -11.33
C CYS A 37 17.18 15.16 -11.69
N LEU A 38 18.35 14.78 -12.20
CA LEU A 38 19.38 15.73 -12.65
C LEU A 38 18.91 16.62 -13.82
N LYS A 39 18.08 16.09 -14.72
CA LYS A 39 17.53 16.86 -15.85
C LYS A 39 16.49 17.89 -15.38
N LEU A 40 15.75 17.60 -14.32
CA LEU A 40 14.62 18.41 -13.87
C LEU A 40 14.96 19.37 -12.73
N LEU A 41 15.96 19.06 -11.91
CA LEU A 41 16.29 19.80 -10.70
C LEU A 41 17.81 20.02 -10.63
N PRO A 42 18.28 21.25 -10.35
CA PRO A 42 19.70 21.54 -10.17
C PRO A 42 20.34 20.74 -9.03
N ASP A 43 19.62 20.58 -7.91
CA ASP A 43 20.07 19.83 -6.75
C ASP A 43 18.91 19.19 -5.97
N CYS A 44 19.24 18.39 -4.95
CA CYS A 44 18.27 17.73 -4.09
C CYS A 44 17.51 18.69 -3.17
N LYS A 45 17.98 19.92 -2.97
CA LYS A 45 17.36 20.93 -2.09
C LYS A 45 16.35 21.79 -2.84
N SER A 46 16.46 21.85 -4.16
CA SER A 46 15.64 22.65 -5.06
C SER A 46 14.14 22.39 -4.86
N PRO A 47 13.31 23.44 -4.82
CA PRO A 47 11.88 23.27 -4.57
C PRO A 47 11.22 22.51 -5.72
N ILE A 48 10.31 21.60 -5.39
CA ILE A 48 9.55 20.82 -6.38
C ILE A 48 8.30 21.60 -6.75
N THR A 49 8.29 22.15 -7.96
CA THR A 49 7.15 22.93 -8.48
C THR A 49 6.18 22.04 -9.26
N ALA A 50 4.97 22.55 -9.53
CA ALA A 50 3.99 21.86 -10.36
C ALA A 50 4.51 21.59 -11.79
N GLU A 51 5.39 22.45 -12.32
CA GLU A 51 6.01 22.27 -13.62
C GLU A 51 7.04 21.13 -13.61
N VAL A 52 7.85 21.02 -12.55
CA VAL A 52 8.75 19.87 -12.38
C VAL A 52 7.94 18.57 -12.32
N LEU A 53 6.87 18.55 -11.52
CA LEU A 53 5.99 17.39 -11.42
C LEU A 53 5.31 17.07 -12.76
N SER A 54 4.97 18.07 -13.59
CA SER A 54 4.35 17.82 -14.90
C SER A 54 5.33 17.13 -15.86
N LYS A 55 6.62 17.50 -15.81
CA LYS A 55 7.70 16.97 -16.67
C LYS A 55 8.32 15.64 -16.20
N ALA A 56 8.14 15.24 -14.93
CA ALA A 56 8.68 14.00 -14.36
C ALA A 56 7.97 12.73 -14.89
N GLN A 57 8.27 12.33 -16.12
CA GLN A 57 7.62 11.22 -16.83
C GLN A 57 8.05 9.85 -16.28
N TYR A 58 9.35 9.64 -16.08
CA TYR A 58 9.90 8.39 -15.55
C TYR A 58 9.47 8.19 -14.10
N THR A 59 9.50 9.24 -13.28
CA THR A 59 9.00 9.22 -11.90
C THR A 59 7.54 8.77 -11.83
N LYS A 60 6.69 9.29 -12.73
CA LYS A 60 5.28 8.84 -12.85
C LYS A 60 5.18 7.39 -13.28
N ALA A 61 6.05 6.95 -14.18
CA ALA A 61 6.09 5.57 -14.66
C ALA A 61 6.49 4.59 -13.54
N VAL A 62 7.49 4.94 -12.73
CA VAL A 62 7.91 4.19 -11.53
C VAL A 62 6.75 4.06 -10.54
N LEU A 63 6.05 5.18 -10.27
CA LEU A 63 4.91 5.17 -9.36
C LEU A 63 3.75 4.32 -9.90
N LYS A 64 3.45 4.39 -11.20
CA LYS A 64 2.43 3.56 -11.83
C LYS A 64 2.76 2.07 -11.78
N GLU A 65 4.01 1.71 -11.97
CA GLU A 65 4.44 0.31 -11.89
C GLU A 65 4.35 -0.22 -10.45
N SER A 66 4.64 0.62 -9.46
CA SER A 66 4.40 0.31 -8.05
C SER A 66 2.91 0.04 -7.76
N PHE A 67 2.02 0.89 -8.27
CA PHE A 67 0.57 0.64 -8.15
C PHE A 67 0.10 -0.65 -8.81
N ARG A 68 0.75 -1.07 -9.91
CA ARG A 68 0.43 -2.33 -10.59
C ARG A 68 0.84 -3.54 -9.75
N LEU A 69 2.10 -3.57 -9.27
CA LEU A 69 2.61 -4.72 -8.53
C LEU A 69 2.11 -4.78 -7.08
N ASN A 70 1.90 -3.62 -6.47
CA ASN A 70 1.48 -3.46 -5.08
C ASN A 70 0.24 -2.55 -5.01
N PRO A 71 -0.93 -3.01 -5.49
CA PRO A 71 -2.13 -2.19 -5.51
C PRO A 71 -2.61 -1.88 -4.10
N ILE A 72 -3.10 -0.65 -3.91
CA ILE A 72 -3.66 -0.16 -2.65
C ILE A 72 -4.87 -1.00 -2.19
N SER A 73 -5.64 -1.52 -3.16
CA SER A 73 -6.79 -2.39 -2.92
C SER A 73 -6.67 -3.64 -3.78
N VAL A 74 -6.77 -4.81 -3.16
CA VAL A 74 -6.73 -6.12 -3.82
C VAL A 74 -7.85 -6.25 -4.86
N GLY A 75 -9.04 -5.76 -4.50
CA GLY A 75 -10.17 -5.64 -5.39
C GLY A 75 -11.21 -4.64 -4.90
N VAL A 76 -12.22 -4.38 -5.72
CA VAL A 76 -13.31 -3.45 -5.39
C VAL A 76 -14.64 -4.19 -5.56
N GLY A 77 -15.33 -4.42 -4.44
CA GLY A 77 -16.64 -5.07 -4.41
C GLY A 77 -17.79 -4.08 -4.58
N ARG A 78 -18.83 -4.48 -5.33
CA ARG A 78 -20.11 -3.78 -5.46
C ARG A 78 -21.25 -4.78 -5.42
N ILE A 79 -22.36 -4.38 -4.80
CA ILE A 79 -23.62 -5.10 -4.90
C ILE A 79 -24.39 -4.46 -6.06
N LEU A 80 -24.83 -5.28 -7.01
CA LEU A 80 -25.63 -4.79 -8.13
C LEU A 80 -27.02 -4.36 -7.64
N SER A 81 -27.43 -3.13 -7.97
CA SER A 81 -28.77 -2.61 -7.67
C SER A 81 -29.83 -3.13 -8.63
N GLN A 82 -29.42 -3.60 -9.81
CA GLN A 82 -30.28 -4.09 -10.89
C GLN A 82 -29.56 -5.21 -11.64
N ASP A 83 -30.32 -6.00 -12.39
CA ASP A 83 -29.77 -6.99 -13.31
C ASP A 83 -28.80 -6.33 -14.31
N ALA A 84 -27.68 -6.98 -14.59
CA ALA A 84 -26.67 -6.51 -15.53
C ALA A 84 -26.21 -7.64 -16.45
N ILE A 85 -25.68 -7.29 -17.62
CA ILE A 85 -25.01 -8.23 -18.52
C ILE A 85 -23.51 -7.95 -18.46
N LEU A 86 -22.72 -8.90 -17.95
CA LEU A 86 -21.27 -8.81 -17.85
C LEU A 86 -20.62 -9.87 -18.74
N SER A 87 -19.88 -9.45 -19.76
CA SER A 87 -19.24 -10.34 -20.74
C SER A 87 -20.20 -11.37 -21.37
N GLY A 88 -21.45 -10.96 -21.63
CA GLY A 88 -22.50 -11.83 -22.17
C GLY A 88 -23.29 -12.64 -21.15
N TYR A 89 -22.88 -12.65 -19.88
CA TYR A 89 -23.59 -13.36 -18.81
C TYR A 89 -24.59 -12.45 -18.10
N LYS A 90 -25.82 -12.93 -17.90
CA LYS A 90 -26.82 -12.25 -17.08
C LYS A 90 -26.46 -12.42 -15.60
N VAL A 91 -26.24 -11.30 -14.91
CA VAL A 91 -25.91 -11.23 -13.49
C VAL A 91 -27.08 -10.58 -12.74
N PRO A 92 -27.79 -11.31 -11.86
CA PRO A 92 -28.95 -10.78 -11.16
C PRO A 92 -28.61 -9.64 -10.20
N HIS A 93 -29.60 -8.79 -9.92
CA HIS A 93 -29.55 -7.83 -8.82
C HIS A 93 -29.21 -8.52 -7.48
N GLY A 94 -28.58 -7.79 -6.56
CA GLY A 94 -28.12 -8.35 -5.27
C GLY A 94 -26.82 -9.16 -5.35
N THR A 95 -26.31 -9.46 -6.55
CA THR A 95 -25.02 -10.16 -6.72
C THR A 95 -23.85 -9.27 -6.32
N VAL A 96 -22.91 -9.82 -5.55
CA VAL A 96 -21.64 -9.16 -5.23
C VAL A 96 -20.66 -9.37 -6.38
N VAL A 97 -20.32 -8.30 -7.08
CA VAL A 97 -19.30 -8.28 -8.15
C VAL A 97 -18.03 -7.66 -7.59
N VAL A 98 -16.89 -8.35 -7.77
CA VAL A 98 -15.58 -7.88 -7.29
C VAL A 98 -14.63 -7.77 -8.47
N THR A 99 -14.10 -6.56 -8.72
CA THR A 99 -12.98 -6.41 -9.66
C THR A 99 -11.68 -6.81 -8.96
N GLN A 100 -10.95 -7.77 -9.51
CA GLN A 100 -9.73 -8.32 -8.90
C GLN A 100 -8.47 -7.63 -9.44
N ASN A 101 -8.23 -6.38 -9.01
CA ASN A 101 -7.14 -5.54 -9.50
C ASN A 101 -5.76 -6.22 -9.34
N GLN A 102 -5.50 -6.88 -8.20
CA GLN A 102 -4.23 -7.55 -7.97
C GLN A 102 -3.99 -8.71 -8.95
N VAL A 103 -5.04 -9.42 -9.33
CA VAL A 103 -4.97 -10.54 -10.28
C VAL A 103 -4.76 -10.01 -11.69
N THR A 104 -5.60 -9.08 -12.14
CA THR A 104 -5.52 -8.51 -13.50
C THR A 104 -4.18 -7.83 -13.77
N CYS A 105 -3.58 -7.20 -12.75
CA CYS A 105 -2.25 -6.61 -12.82
C CYS A 105 -1.11 -7.63 -13.03
N ARG A 106 -1.37 -8.93 -12.82
CA ARG A 106 -0.38 -10.01 -12.95
C ARG A 106 -0.69 -11.00 -14.08
N LEU A 107 -1.74 -10.76 -14.85
CA LEU A 107 -2.08 -11.64 -15.98
C LEU A 107 -1.14 -11.39 -17.18
N PRO A 108 -0.49 -12.44 -17.73
CA PRO A 108 0.37 -12.32 -18.90
C PRO A 108 -0.34 -11.78 -20.15
N GLU A 109 -1.67 -11.97 -20.25
CA GLU A 109 -2.51 -11.42 -21.33
C GLU A 109 -2.37 -9.89 -21.45
N TYR A 110 -2.29 -9.22 -20.30
CA TYR A 110 -2.23 -7.77 -20.24
C TYR A 110 -0.81 -7.24 -20.05
N PHE A 111 0.04 -7.95 -19.29
CA PHE A 111 1.40 -7.50 -18.95
C PHE A 111 2.45 -8.55 -19.28
N SER A 112 3.39 -8.18 -20.15
CA SER A 112 4.62 -8.96 -20.36
C SER A 112 5.45 -8.97 -19.08
N GLU A 113 6.00 -10.14 -18.74
CA GLU A 113 6.80 -10.37 -17.53
C GLU A 113 6.11 -9.78 -16.28
N PRO A 114 4.90 -10.30 -15.94
CA PRO A 114 3.98 -9.62 -15.03
C PRO A 114 4.55 -9.42 -13.62
N ASP A 115 5.48 -10.25 -13.17
CA ASP A 115 6.06 -10.13 -11.83
C ASP A 115 7.29 -9.21 -11.77
N LYS A 116 7.81 -8.76 -12.92
CA LYS A 116 8.95 -7.82 -12.96
C LYS A 116 8.49 -6.37 -12.84
N PHE A 117 9.27 -5.58 -12.13
CA PHE A 117 9.07 -4.13 -11.99
C PHE A 117 9.69 -3.41 -13.19
N ILE A 118 8.86 -3.04 -14.18
CA ILE A 118 9.31 -2.42 -15.44
C ILE A 118 8.56 -1.10 -15.66
N PRO A 119 9.06 0.05 -15.17
CA PRO A 119 8.46 1.36 -15.38
C PRO A 119 8.23 1.72 -16.84
N GLU A 120 9.13 1.29 -17.73
CA GLU A 120 9.15 1.65 -19.13
C GLU A 120 7.87 1.27 -19.89
N ARG A 121 7.09 0.30 -19.38
CA ARG A 121 5.79 -0.06 -19.96
C ARG A 121 4.76 1.07 -19.92
N TRP A 122 4.97 2.09 -19.10
CA TRP A 122 4.09 3.24 -18.93
C TRP A 122 4.52 4.47 -19.76
N ILE A 123 5.62 4.37 -20.50
CA ILE A 123 6.20 5.47 -21.28
C ILE A 123 5.78 5.34 -22.74
N LYS A 124 5.01 6.30 -23.25
CA LYS A 124 4.57 6.31 -24.65
C LYS A 124 5.78 6.34 -25.58
N GLY A 125 5.77 5.47 -26.60
CA GLY A 125 6.86 5.36 -27.58
C GLY A 125 7.98 4.40 -27.18
N HIS A 126 7.99 3.87 -25.96
CA HIS A 126 8.93 2.82 -25.57
C HIS A 126 8.48 1.45 -26.12
N GLN A 127 9.42 0.56 -26.46
CA GLN A 127 9.11 -0.77 -27.02
C GLN A 127 8.20 -1.62 -26.12
N MET A 128 8.33 -1.44 -24.80
CA MET A 128 7.53 -2.13 -23.78
C MET A 128 6.13 -1.53 -23.57
N TYR A 129 5.81 -0.40 -24.21
CA TYR A 129 4.51 0.24 -24.07
C TYR A 129 3.44 -0.53 -24.84
N LYS A 130 2.43 -1.03 -24.11
CA LYS A 130 1.24 -1.64 -24.69
C LYS A 130 0.03 -0.80 -24.31
N SER A 131 -0.81 -0.45 -25.29
CA SER A 131 -2.07 0.25 -25.02
C SER A 131 -3.05 -0.70 -24.33
N THR A 132 -3.03 -0.73 -23.00
CA THR A 132 -3.97 -1.49 -22.19
C THR A 132 -5.20 -0.64 -21.84
N SER A 133 -6.31 -1.29 -21.51
CA SER A 133 -7.52 -0.61 -21.05
C SER A 133 -7.20 0.35 -19.88
N PRO A 134 -7.71 1.60 -19.89
CA PRO A 134 -7.49 2.55 -18.80
C PRO A 134 -8.10 2.09 -17.47
N TYR A 135 -8.99 1.09 -17.50
CA TYR A 135 -9.64 0.52 -16.33
C TYR A 135 -8.89 -0.67 -15.72
N LEU A 136 -7.74 -1.05 -16.28
CA LEU A 136 -6.99 -2.21 -15.82
C LEU A 136 -6.23 -1.93 -14.50
N VAL A 137 -5.67 -0.72 -14.36
CA VAL A 137 -4.92 -0.29 -13.18
C VAL A 137 -5.59 0.96 -12.59
N LEU A 138 -6.43 0.75 -11.57
CA LEU A 138 -7.24 1.79 -10.92
C LEU A 138 -6.89 1.94 -9.42
N PRO A 139 -5.68 2.42 -9.06
CA PRO A 139 -5.24 2.52 -7.67
C PRO A 139 -6.11 3.46 -6.82
N PHE A 140 -6.78 4.41 -7.49
CA PHE A 140 -7.65 5.40 -6.86
C PHE A 140 -9.13 5.21 -7.21
N GLY A 141 -9.48 4.07 -7.82
CA GLY A 141 -10.82 3.80 -8.32
C GLY A 141 -11.21 4.66 -9.53
N HIS A 142 -12.46 4.49 -9.95
CA HIS A 142 -13.09 5.23 -11.04
C HIS A 142 -14.57 5.45 -10.72
N GLY A 143 -15.20 6.42 -11.39
CA GLY A 143 -16.63 6.71 -11.25
C GLY A 143 -16.99 7.46 -9.96
N PRO A 144 -18.24 7.36 -9.48
CA PRO A 144 -18.77 8.17 -8.37
C PRO A 144 -18.03 7.99 -7.04
N ARG A 145 -17.28 6.89 -6.88
CA ARG A 145 -16.50 6.57 -5.66
C ARG A 145 -14.99 6.69 -5.90
N THR A 146 -14.58 7.46 -6.91
CA THR A 146 -13.18 7.78 -7.15
C THR A 146 -12.57 8.54 -5.96
N CYS A 147 -11.30 8.29 -5.67
CA CYS A 147 -10.61 8.95 -4.56
C CYS A 147 -10.44 10.44 -4.85
N ILE A 148 -11.09 11.27 -4.02
CA ILE A 148 -10.97 12.74 -4.08
C ILE A 148 -9.54 13.22 -3.84
N ALA A 149 -8.76 12.48 -3.03
CA ALA A 149 -7.39 12.83 -2.68
C ALA A 149 -6.34 12.30 -3.68
N ARG A 150 -6.75 11.73 -4.82
CA ARG A 150 -5.83 11.13 -5.81
C ARG A 150 -4.68 12.07 -6.17
N ARG A 151 -4.99 13.30 -6.60
CA ARG A 151 -3.99 14.24 -7.09
C ARG A 151 -2.96 14.58 -6.01
N LEU A 152 -3.43 14.84 -4.80
CA LEU A 152 -2.56 15.13 -3.65
C LEU A 152 -1.66 13.93 -3.31
N ALA A 153 -2.22 12.71 -3.29
CA ALA A 153 -1.46 11.49 -3.03
C ALA A 153 -0.38 11.26 -4.09
N GLU A 154 -0.72 11.37 -5.37
CA GLU A 154 0.21 11.21 -6.49
C GLU A 154 1.33 12.27 -6.44
N GLN A 155 1.00 13.53 -6.18
CA GLN A 155 1.98 14.61 -6.07
C GLN A 155 2.92 14.42 -4.87
N ASN A 156 2.40 14.01 -3.71
CA ASN A 156 3.21 13.73 -2.53
C ASN A 156 4.20 12.58 -2.79
N MET A 157 3.75 11.51 -3.44
CA MET A 157 4.61 10.37 -3.77
C MET A 157 5.64 10.74 -4.86
N GLN A 158 5.25 11.50 -5.89
CA GLN A 158 6.20 11.99 -6.89
C GLN A 158 7.25 12.92 -6.28
N ALA A 159 6.84 13.83 -5.39
CA ALA A 159 7.77 14.72 -4.72
C ALA A 159 8.77 13.96 -3.84
N LEU A 160 8.29 12.95 -3.10
CA LEU A 160 9.17 12.04 -2.35
C LEU A 160 10.17 11.34 -3.27
N LEU A 161 9.71 10.77 -4.39
CA LEU A 161 10.57 10.06 -5.33
C LEU A 161 11.62 10.98 -5.97
N LEU A 162 11.28 12.21 -6.31
CA LEU A 162 12.24 13.18 -6.84
C LEU A 162 13.29 13.58 -5.80
N LYS A 163 12.93 13.66 -4.52
CA LYS A 163 13.91 13.93 -3.44
C LYS A 163 14.81 12.72 -3.18
N VAL A 164 14.22 11.53 -3.10
CA VAL A 164 14.96 10.28 -2.87
C VAL A 164 15.78 9.87 -4.10
N GLY A 165 15.34 10.25 -5.30
CA GLY A 165 16.02 9.92 -6.55
C GLY A 165 17.44 10.44 -6.61
N PHE A 166 17.79 11.47 -5.83
CA PHE A 166 19.17 11.96 -5.67
C PHE A 166 20.07 11.06 -4.81
N LEU A 167 19.50 10.14 -4.02
CA LEU A 167 20.27 9.16 -3.27
C LEU A 167 20.76 8.09 -4.24
N LYS A 168 22.09 7.91 -4.30
CA LYS A 168 22.72 6.79 -5.02
C LYS A 168 22.88 5.61 -4.06
N ASN A 169 22.83 4.38 -4.60
CA ASN A 169 23.10 3.13 -3.87
C ASN A 169 22.07 2.82 -2.76
N LEU A 170 20.79 2.99 -3.08
CA LEU A 170 19.75 2.47 -2.18
C LEU A 170 19.78 0.96 -2.35
N SER A 171 20.08 0.22 -1.29
CA SER A 171 20.16 -1.24 -1.31
C SER A 171 19.22 -1.83 -0.29
N TRP A 172 18.58 -2.93 -0.66
CA TRP A 172 17.76 -3.72 0.25
C TRP A 172 18.66 -4.61 1.10
N ILE A 173 18.54 -4.49 2.43
CA ILE A 173 19.31 -5.29 3.39
C ILE A 173 18.33 -6.25 4.08
N PRO A 174 18.20 -7.50 3.62
CA PRO A 174 17.21 -8.45 4.15
C PRO A 174 17.47 -8.86 5.61
N GLU A 175 18.70 -8.74 6.07
CA GLU A 175 19.15 -9.15 7.41
C GLU A 175 18.75 -8.15 8.51
N PHE A 176 18.36 -6.93 8.14
CA PHE A 176 17.89 -5.93 9.10
C PHE A 176 16.38 -6.05 9.33
N ILE A 177 15.94 -7.11 9.99
CA ILE A 177 14.61 -7.14 10.63
C ILE A 177 14.83 -6.73 12.08
N PRO A 178 14.55 -5.48 12.50
CA PRO A 178 14.76 -5.07 13.87
C PRO A 178 13.83 -5.86 14.80
N SER A 179 14.36 -6.95 15.38
CA SER A 179 13.66 -7.75 16.38
C SER A 179 13.37 -6.85 17.58
N LYS A 180 12.12 -6.86 18.04
CA LYS A 180 11.73 -6.16 19.26
C LYS A 180 11.70 -7.19 20.37
N GLN A 181 12.77 -7.23 21.15
CA GLN A 181 12.92 -8.17 22.25
C GLN A 181 12.17 -7.70 23.50
N CYS A 182 11.46 -8.62 24.15
CA CYS A 182 10.91 -8.39 25.48
C CYS A 182 12.03 -8.37 26.51
N GLN A 183 12.15 -7.27 27.25
CA GLN A 183 13.17 -7.12 28.29
C GLN A 183 12.91 -7.97 29.54
N LEU A 184 11.71 -8.54 29.67
CA LEU A 184 11.29 -9.33 30.83
C LEU A 184 11.49 -10.84 30.63
N CYS A 185 11.42 -11.34 29.39
CA CYS A 185 11.59 -12.77 29.10
C CYS A 185 12.46 -13.10 27.88
N GLY A 186 13.02 -12.09 27.21
CA GLY A 186 13.93 -12.29 26.07
C GLY A 186 13.26 -12.72 24.77
N LYS A 187 11.93 -12.90 24.71
CA LYS A 187 11.23 -13.28 23.47
C LYS A 187 11.29 -12.18 22.42
N GLU A 188 11.53 -12.57 21.17
CA GLU A 188 11.60 -11.66 20.03
C GLU A 188 10.27 -11.52 19.31
N PHE A 189 9.97 -10.29 18.87
CA PHE A 189 8.75 -9.98 18.14
C PHE A 189 9.07 -9.18 16.88
N VAL A 190 8.32 -9.48 15.82
CA VAL A 190 8.44 -8.82 14.51
C VAL A 190 8.09 -7.32 14.52
N ASN A 191 7.31 -6.86 15.51
CA ASN A 191 6.96 -5.45 15.64
C ASN A 191 6.62 -5.07 17.09
N ARG A 192 6.58 -3.75 17.35
CA ARG A 192 6.34 -3.19 18.69
C ARG A 192 4.91 -3.45 19.19
N SER A 193 3.92 -3.56 18.31
CA SER A 193 2.54 -3.86 18.70
C SER A 193 2.42 -5.26 19.29
N ASN A 194 3.04 -6.25 18.66
CA ASN A 194 3.08 -7.63 19.15
C ASN A 194 3.86 -7.72 20.47
N LEU A 195 4.98 -7.01 20.58
CA LEU A 195 5.72 -6.91 21.84
C LEU A 195 4.85 -6.29 22.96
N ASN A 196 4.13 -5.21 22.69
CA ASN A 196 3.27 -4.55 23.68
C ASN A 196 2.08 -5.44 24.11
N ILE A 197 1.49 -6.20 23.17
CA ILE A 197 0.45 -7.20 23.49
C ILE A 197 1.05 -8.28 24.37
N HIS A 198 2.22 -8.81 24.01
CA HIS A 198 2.90 -9.82 24.81
C HIS A 198 3.24 -9.33 26.22
N ILE A 199 3.81 -8.13 26.38
CA ILE A 199 4.13 -7.56 27.71
C ILE A 199 2.86 -7.48 28.56
N ARG A 200 1.76 -7.00 27.98
CA ARG A 200 0.47 -6.95 28.67
C ARG A 200 -0.04 -8.34 29.06
N ASP A 201 -0.04 -9.29 28.13
CA ASP A 201 -0.69 -10.58 28.35
C ASP A 201 0.17 -11.57 29.17
N SER A 202 1.50 -11.41 29.16
CA SER A 202 2.46 -12.36 29.78
C SER A 202 3.21 -11.78 30.98
N HIS A 203 3.26 -10.46 31.12
CA HIS A 203 4.06 -9.80 32.15
C HIS A 203 3.31 -8.74 32.97
N SER A 204 2.08 -8.38 32.60
CA SER A 204 1.23 -7.64 33.53
C SER A 204 0.64 -8.63 34.54
N ASN A 205 0.65 -8.27 35.82
CA ASN A 205 0.17 -9.09 36.94
C ASN A 205 -1.36 -9.37 36.92
N GLN A 206 -2.01 -9.34 35.76
CA GLN A 206 -3.38 -9.81 35.59
C GLN A 206 -3.38 -11.32 35.34
N GLN A 207 -3.10 -12.10 36.39
CA GLN A 207 -3.20 -13.55 36.34
C GLN A 207 -4.62 -14.01 36.66
N GLY A 208 -5.26 -14.60 35.67
CA GLY A 208 -6.47 -15.39 35.83
C GLY A 208 -7.12 -15.68 34.48
N PRO A 209 -7.87 -16.79 34.34
CA PRO A 209 -8.84 -16.87 33.27
C PRO A 209 -9.80 -15.68 33.41
N PHE A 210 -9.90 -14.85 32.37
CA PHE A 210 -10.77 -13.69 32.35
C PHE A 210 -12.19 -14.15 32.10
N GLU A 211 -13.08 -13.92 33.04
CA GLU A 211 -14.48 -14.29 32.89
C GLU A 211 -15.27 -13.18 32.18
N CYS A 212 -16.13 -13.57 31.25
CA CYS A 212 -17.10 -12.67 30.67
C CYS A 212 -18.24 -12.40 31.66
N GLU A 213 -18.41 -11.15 32.07
CA GLU A 213 -19.50 -10.72 32.97
C GLU A 213 -20.91 -10.95 32.41
N ILE A 214 -21.06 -11.11 31.09
CA ILE A 214 -22.37 -11.27 30.42
C ILE A 214 -22.76 -12.74 30.25
N CYS A 215 -21.81 -13.65 29.99
CA CYS A 215 -22.09 -15.06 29.71
C CYS A 215 -21.30 -16.06 30.55
N GLY A 216 -20.48 -15.60 31.50
CA GLY A 216 -19.67 -16.44 32.39
C GLY A 216 -18.53 -17.20 31.70
N LYS A 217 -18.28 -16.96 30.40
CA LYS A 217 -17.25 -17.68 29.67
C LYS A 217 -15.85 -17.22 30.08
N THR A 218 -15.03 -18.14 30.55
CA THR A 218 -13.62 -17.93 30.86
C THR A 218 -12.74 -17.97 29.61
N VAL A 219 -11.84 -17.00 29.48
CA VAL A 219 -10.87 -16.91 28.38
C VAL A 219 -9.45 -16.68 28.89
N LYS A 220 -8.48 -17.13 28.11
CA LYS A 220 -7.07 -17.20 28.53
C LYS A 220 -6.38 -15.84 28.78
N ASN A 221 -6.85 -14.76 28.16
CA ASN A 221 -6.27 -13.43 28.32
C ASN A 221 -7.27 -12.31 27.94
N PHE A 222 -6.95 -11.08 28.31
CA PHE A 222 -7.79 -9.89 28.08
C PHE A 222 -8.04 -9.62 26.58
N SER A 223 -7.04 -9.89 25.72
CA SER A 223 -7.18 -9.77 24.26
C SER A 223 -8.30 -10.67 23.72
N CYS A 224 -8.36 -11.93 24.17
CA CYS A 224 -9.43 -12.86 23.85
C CYS A 224 -10.79 -12.40 24.41
N LEU A 225 -10.83 -11.81 25.62
CA LEU A 225 -12.07 -11.31 26.19
C LEU A 225 -12.64 -10.15 25.37
N ARG A 226 -11.80 -9.23 24.91
CA ARG A 226 -12.21 -8.11 24.06
C ARG A 226 -12.78 -8.56 22.72
N VAL A 227 -12.15 -9.54 22.08
CA VAL A 227 -12.65 -10.14 20.83
C VAL A 227 -13.97 -10.87 21.06
N HIS A 228 -14.08 -11.60 22.17
CA HIS A 228 -15.32 -12.25 22.59
C HIS A 228 -16.45 -11.23 22.81
N MET A 229 -16.21 -10.15 23.56
CA MET A 229 -17.15 -9.03 23.75
C MET A 229 -17.61 -8.44 22.42
N TYR A 230 -16.67 -8.17 21.51
CA TYR A 230 -16.96 -7.62 20.19
C TYR A 230 -17.83 -8.55 19.34
N ASN A 231 -17.53 -9.86 19.32
CA ASN A 231 -18.22 -10.81 18.44
C ASN A 231 -19.52 -11.38 19.02
N LYS A 232 -19.63 -11.46 20.35
CA LYS A 232 -20.76 -12.15 21.03
C LYS A 232 -21.71 -11.20 21.74
N HIS A 233 -21.26 -10.00 22.11
CA HIS A 233 -22.04 -9.09 22.97
C HIS A 233 -22.17 -7.66 22.43
N ARG A 234 -21.48 -7.31 21.35
CA ARG A 234 -21.66 -6.01 20.71
C ARG A 234 -23.00 -6.00 19.97
N LYS A 235 -24.06 -5.57 20.66
CA LYS A 235 -25.30 -5.15 20.01
C LYS A 235 -24.96 -3.91 19.17
N ASN A 236 -25.31 -3.95 17.89
CA ASN A 236 -25.34 -2.77 17.04
C ASN A 236 -26.34 -1.78 17.67
N THR A 237 -25.82 -0.78 18.38
CA THR A 237 -26.47 0.52 18.50
C THR A 237 -26.04 1.36 17.31
#